data_AF-A0A7K2KP48-F1
#
_entry.id   AF-A0A7K2KP48-F1
#
_cell.length_a   1.000
_cell.length_b   1.000
_cell.length_c   1.000
_cell.angle_alpha   90.00
_cell.angle_beta   90.00
_cell.angle_gamma   90.00
#
_symmetry.space_group_name_H-M   'P 1'
#
loop_
_entity.id
_entity.type
_entity.pdbx_description
1 polymer ?
#
loop_
_entity_poly.entity_id
_entity_poly.type
_entity_poly.pdbx_seq_one_letter_code
_entity_poly.pdbx_strand_id
1 'polypeptide(L)'
;PRPVLPDGCMDLIWADGHLLVAGPDTRAHVPGESAARYAGLRFAPGDAPAVLGVPARELRDRRIALDDLWGAAEARRLAERITAAPDPARALDALVR
;
A
#
# COMPACT_ATOMS: atom_id res chain seq x y z
N PRO A 1 -2.57 -18.10 -8.82
CA PRO A 1 -2.96 -16.75 -8.36
C PRO A 1 -4.44 -16.44 -8.67
N ARG A 2 -5.17 -15.83 -7.72
CA ARG A 2 -6.53 -15.30 -7.96
C ARG A 2 -6.43 -13.80 -8.25
N PRO A 3 -7.18 -13.28 -9.23
CA PRO A 3 -7.17 -11.85 -9.51
C PRO A 3 -7.83 -11.05 -8.37
N VAL A 4 -7.29 -9.87 -8.10
CA VAL A 4 -7.96 -8.80 -7.37
C VAL A 4 -8.96 -8.16 -8.33
N LEU A 5 -10.22 -8.08 -7.92
CA LEU A 5 -11.29 -7.49 -8.73
C LEU A 5 -11.28 -5.96 -8.60
N PRO A 6 -11.69 -5.22 -9.64
CA PRO A 6 -11.73 -3.77 -9.58
C PRO A 6 -12.79 -3.29 -8.58
N ASP A 7 -12.33 -2.77 -7.44
CA ASP A 7 -13.17 -2.24 -6.37
C ASP A 7 -13.01 -0.72 -6.17
N GLY A 8 -12.15 -0.08 -6.96
CA GLY A 8 -11.85 1.35 -6.89
C GLY A 8 -11.17 1.80 -5.59
N CYS A 9 -10.76 0.87 -4.73
CA CYS A 9 -10.09 1.18 -3.47
C CYS A 9 -8.60 1.46 -3.68
N MET A 10 -8.00 2.13 -2.70
CA MET A 10 -6.55 2.28 -2.61
C MET A 10 -6.07 1.57 -1.36
N ASP A 11 -4.94 0.87 -1.49
CA ASP A 11 -4.38 0.09 -0.40
C ASP A 11 -2.88 0.40 -0.23
N LEU A 12 -2.43 0.47 1.01
CA LEU A 12 -1.00 0.40 1.37
C LEU A 12 -0.70 -1.00 1.87
N ILE A 13 0.24 -1.68 1.22
CA ILE A 13 0.55 -3.08 1.44
C ILE A 13 1.99 -3.17 1.93
N TRP A 14 2.19 -3.76 3.10
CA TRP A 14 3.48 -4.22 3.55
C TRP A 14 3.65 -5.70 3.19
N ALA A 15 4.77 -6.04 2.55
CA ALA A 15 5.12 -7.39 2.10
C ALA A 15 6.60 -7.65 2.39
N ASP A 16 6.89 -8.52 3.34
CA ASP A 16 8.27 -8.90 3.75
C ASP A 16 9.27 -7.73 3.88
N GLY A 17 8.85 -6.61 4.46
CA GLY A 17 9.73 -5.45 4.67
C GLY A 17 9.68 -4.40 3.56
N HIS A 18 8.88 -4.60 2.51
CA HIS A 18 8.67 -3.63 1.44
C HIS A 18 7.25 -3.05 1.49
N LEU A 19 7.11 -1.77 1.11
CA LEU A 19 5.83 -1.09 1.06
C LEU A 19 5.44 -0.81 -0.38
N LEU A 20 4.24 -1.26 -0.76
CA LEU A 20 3.62 -1.05 -2.05
C LEU A 20 2.33 -0.28 -1.91
N VAL A 21 2.09 0.64 -2.83
CA VAL A 21 0.81 1.32 -2.98
C VAL A 21 0.07 0.68 -4.16
N ALA A 22 -1.11 0.13 -3.88
CA ALA A 22 -2.07 -0.24 -4.91
C ALA A 22 -3.04 0.91 -5.13
N GLY A 23 -3.03 1.49 -6.32
CA GLY A 23 -4.02 2.49 -6.70
C GLY A 23 -5.36 1.86 -7.11
N PRO A 24 -6.36 2.70 -7.42
CA PRO A 24 -7.70 2.23 -7.74
C PRO A 24 -7.71 1.47 -9.07
N ASP A 25 -8.24 0.25 -9.03
CA ASP A 25 -8.37 -0.61 -10.18
C ASP A 25 -9.63 -0.30 -11.00
N THR A 26 -9.45 -0.18 -12.31
CA THR A 26 -10.52 -0.20 -13.31
C THR A 26 -10.66 -1.56 -13.99
N ARG A 27 -9.66 -2.43 -13.79
CA ARG A 27 -9.61 -3.80 -14.32
C ARG A 27 -9.03 -4.75 -13.28
N ALA A 28 -9.30 -6.04 -13.45
CA ALA A 28 -8.74 -7.06 -12.57
C ALA A 28 -7.21 -7.04 -12.62
N HIS A 29 -6.57 -7.10 -11.44
CA HIS A 29 -5.14 -7.17 -11.30
C HIS A 29 -4.73 -8.58 -10.84
N VAL A 30 -3.72 -9.17 -11.48
CA VAL A 30 -3.15 -10.45 -11.05
C VAL A 30 -1.85 -10.15 -10.31
N PRO A 31 -1.78 -10.39 -8.98
CA PRO A 31 -0.55 -10.20 -8.23
C PRO A 31 0.56 -11.10 -8.78
N GLY A 32 1.77 -10.54 -8.89
CA GLY A 32 2.95 -11.24 -9.38
C GLY A 32 3.57 -12.13 -8.30
N GLU A 33 4.57 -11.58 -7.60
CA GLU A 33 5.35 -12.31 -6.60
C GLU A 33 4.60 -12.48 -5.27
N SER A 34 4.84 -13.64 -4.64
CA SER A 34 4.33 -13.97 -3.31
C SER A 34 5.37 -13.65 -2.24
N ALA A 35 4.95 -12.96 -1.18
CA ALA A 35 5.68 -12.76 0.06
C ALA A 35 5.23 -13.78 1.11
N ALA A 36 6.09 -14.08 2.08
CA ALA A 36 5.77 -14.96 3.20
C ALA A 36 4.81 -14.28 4.19
N ARG A 37 4.94 -12.97 4.38
CA ARG A 37 4.09 -12.18 5.27
C ARG A 37 3.56 -10.94 4.58
N TYR A 38 2.29 -10.66 4.85
CA TYR A 38 1.58 -9.49 4.36
C TYR A 38 0.82 -8.80 5.47
N ALA A 39 0.72 -7.49 5.38
CA ALA A 39 -0.27 -6.68 6.06
C ALA A 39 -0.75 -5.58 5.11
N GLY A 40 -2.02 -5.21 5.21
CA GLY A 40 -2.63 -4.22 4.32
C GLY A 40 -3.47 -3.23 5.10
N LEU A 41 -3.40 -1.97 4.67
CA LEU A 41 -4.32 -0.92 5.06
C LEU A 41 -5.13 -0.52 3.84
N ARG A 42 -6.45 -0.59 3.97
CA ARG A 42 -7.38 -0.03 3.00
C ARG A 42 -7.75 1.38 3.41
N PHE A 43 -7.50 2.34 2.54
CA PHE A 43 -7.93 3.71 2.77
C PHE A 43 -9.44 3.83 2.62
N ALA A 44 -10.09 4.66 3.44
CA ALA A 44 -11.47 5.02 3.18
C ALA A 44 -11.55 5.84 1.87
N PRO A 45 -12.70 5.85 1.18
CA PRO A 45 -12.85 6.58 -0.07
C PRO A 45 -12.48 8.06 0.06
N GLY A 46 -11.43 8.47 -0.65
CA GLY A 46 -10.95 9.87 -0.66
C GLY A 46 -9.81 10.19 0.31
N ASP A 47 -9.43 9.30 1.23
CA ASP A 47 -8.39 9.58 2.24
C ASP A 47 -6.98 9.40 1.69
N ALA A 48 -6.78 8.39 0.83
CA ALA A 48 -5.45 8.03 0.34
C ALA A 48 -4.67 9.21 -0.27
N PRO A 49 -5.27 10.12 -1.08
CA PRO A 49 -4.54 11.26 -1.62
C PRO A 49 -3.96 12.20 -0.56
N ALA A 50 -4.67 12.43 0.55
CA ALA A 50 -4.18 13.30 1.63
C ALA A 50 -2.99 12.67 2.35
N VAL A 51 -2.99 11.34 2.50
CA VAL A 51 -1.91 10.59 3.17
C VAL A 51 -0.71 10.42 2.24
N LEU A 52 -0.94 9.97 1.01
CA LEU A 52 0.10 9.62 0.05
C LEU A 52 0.73 10.83 -0.66
N GLY A 53 0.06 11.99 -0.62
CA GLY A 53 0.55 13.23 -1.21
C GLY A 53 0.36 13.34 -2.74
N VAL A 54 -0.37 12.40 -3.35
CA VAL A 54 -0.65 12.39 -4.80
C VAL A 54 -2.12 12.11 -5.10
N PRO A 55 -2.70 12.72 -6.15
CA PRO A 55 -4.06 12.40 -6.58
C PRO A 55 -4.24 10.93 -6.97
N ALA A 56 -5.36 10.32 -6.56
CA ALA A 56 -5.68 8.91 -6.85
C ALA A 56 -5.57 8.53 -8.35
N ARG A 57 -5.93 9.46 -9.24
CA ARG A 57 -5.86 9.26 -10.71
C ARG A 57 -4.45 8.96 -11.23
N GLU A 58 -3.41 9.41 -10.53
CA GLU A 58 -2.00 9.20 -10.94
C GLU A 58 -1.54 7.77 -10.64
N LEU A 59 -2.25 7.10 -9.72
CA LEU A 59 -1.98 5.72 -9.29
C LEU A 59 -3.00 4.73 -9.87
N ARG A 60 -4.00 5.19 -10.63
CA ARG A 60 -5.03 4.33 -11.22
C ARG A 60 -4.41 3.20 -12.03
N ASP A 61 -4.84 1.96 -11.76
CA ASP A 61 -4.34 0.72 -12.34
C ASP A 61 -2.82 0.46 -12.14
N ARG A 62 -2.19 1.13 -11.17
CA ARG A 62 -0.74 1.00 -10.89
C ARG A 62 -0.49 0.39 -9.51
N ARG A 63 0.61 -0.36 -9.45
CA ARG A 63 1.28 -0.77 -8.21
C ARG A 63 2.65 -0.17 -8.25
N ILE A 64 2.96 0.66 -7.27
CA ILE A 64 4.26 1.30 -7.16
C ILE A 64 4.81 1.09 -5.76
N ALA A 65 6.13 1.14 -5.64
CA ALA A 65 6.75 1.12 -4.33
C ALA A 65 6.53 2.49 -3.65
N LEU A 66 6.42 2.51 -2.33
CA LEU A 66 6.15 3.75 -1.59
C LEU A 66 7.31 4.75 -1.67
N ASP A 67 8.53 4.27 -1.90
CA ASP A 67 9.72 5.09 -2.11
C ASP A 67 9.66 5.95 -3.38
N ASP A 68 8.91 5.54 -4.40
CA ASP A 68 8.62 6.38 -5.58
C ASP A 68 7.78 7.61 -5.22
N LEU A 69 7.03 7.58 -4.10
CA LEU A 69 6.20 8.70 -3.64
C LEU A 69 6.88 9.52 -2.54
N TRP A 70 7.41 8.85 -1.51
CA TRP A 70 7.91 9.49 -0.28
C TRP A 70 9.43 9.55 -0.22
N GLY A 71 10.12 8.97 -1.20
CA GLY A 71 11.56 8.78 -1.19
C GLY A 71 12.00 7.57 -0.36
N ALA A 72 13.12 6.98 -0.78
CA ALA A 72 13.64 5.73 -0.19
C ALA A 72 13.88 5.80 1.32
N ALA A 73 14.32 6.94 1.85
CA ALA A 73 14.63 7.07 3.27
C ALA A 73 13.39 7.00 4.16
N GLU A 74 12.30 7.67 3.77
CA GLU A 74 11.07 7.70 4.56
C GLU A 74 10.31 6.37 4.43
N ALA A 75 10.18 5.86 3.21
CA ALA A 75 9.55 4.56 2.98
C ALA A 75 10.26 3.43 3.76
N ARG A 76 11.61 3.43 3.79
CA ARG A 76 12.38 2.46 4.57
C ARG A 76 12.16 2.59 6.07
N ARG A 77 12.18 3.81 6.63
CA ARG A 77 11.90 4.03 8.06
C ARG A 77 10.52 3.50 8.45
N LEU A 78 9.51 3.75 7.62
CA LEU A 78 8.16 3.23 7.87
C LEU A 78 8.12 1.69 7.78
N ALA A 79 8.74 1.11 6.76
CA ALA A 79 8.77 -0.33 6.58
C ALA A 79 9.50 -1.05 7.72
N GLU A 80 10.64 -0.51 8.19
CA GLU A 80 11.38 -1.00 9.36
C GLU A 80 10.50 -0.96 10.63
N ARG A 81 9.78 0.15 10.87
CA ARG A 81 8.83 0.28 11.99
C ARG A 81 7.71 -0.77 11.94
N ILE A 82 7.12 -0.99 10.78
CA ILE A 82 6.05 -1.99 10.60
C ILE A 82 6.59 -3.41 10.79
N THR A 83 7.79 -3.69 10.28
CA THR A 83 8.45 -5.00 10.39
C THR A 83 8.78 -5.36 11.84
N ALA A 84 9.18 -4.37 12.63
CA ALA A 84 9.49 -4.54 14.05
C ALA A 84 8.24 -4.59 14.95
N ALA A 85 7.05 -4.25 14.43
CA ALA A 85 5.83 -4.22 15.21
C ALA A 85 5.33 -5.65 15.51
N PRO A 86 4.80 -5.91 16.72
CA PRO A 86 4.12 -7.17 17.02
C PRO A 86 2.91 -7.44 16.13
N ASP A 87 2.27 -6.38 15.64
CA ASP A 87 1.13 -6.41 14.73
C ASP A 87 1.35 -5.40 13.59
N PRO A 88 1.82 -5.88 12.42
CA PRO A 88 2.05 -5.03 11.24
C PRO A 88 0.78 -4.35 10.72
N ALA A 89 -0.40 -4.97 10.84
CA ALA A 89 -1.66 -4.38 10.37
C ALA A 89 -2.06 -3.20 11.24
N ARG A 90 -1.93 -3.34 12.57
CA ARG A 90 -2.15 -2.22 13.50
C ARG A 90 -1.11 -1.10 13.33
N ALA A 91 0.14 -1.44 13.00
CA ALA A 91 1.17 -0.45 12.71
C ALA A 91 0.87 0.36 11.44
N LEU A 92 0.28 -0.27 10.42
CA LEU A 92 -0.21 0.41 9.23
C LEU A 92 -1.42 1.30 9.55
N ASP A 93 -2.42 0.80 10.28
CA ASP A 93 -3.63 1.56 10.64
C ASP A 93 -3.33 2.88 11.40
N ALA A 94 -2.21 2.92 12.13
CA ALA A 94 -1.74 4.13 12.81
C ALA A 94 -1.31 5.27 11.87
N LEU A 95 -1.19 5.05 10.56
CA LEU A 95 -0.89 6.09 9.57
C LEU A 95 -2.08 7.01 9.28
N VAL A 96 -3.30 6.55 9.55
CA VAL A 96 -4.55 7.23 9.16
C VAL A 96 -5.42 7.59 10.37
N ARG A 97 -4.86 7.51 11.57
CA ARG A 97 -5.51 7.89 12.83
C ARG A 97 -5.00 9.21 13.37
#